data_AF-N1UDD0-F1
#
_entry.id   AF-N1UDD0-F1
#
_cell.length_a   1.000
_cell.length_b   1.000
_cell.length_c   1.000
_cell.angle_alpha   90.00
_cell.angle_beta   90.00
_cell.angle_gamma   90.00
#
_symmetry.space_group_name_H-M   'P 1'
#
loop_
_entity.id
_entity.type
_entity.pdbx_description
1 polymer ?
#
loop_
_entity_poly.entity_id
_entity_poly.type
_entity_poly.pdbx_seq_one_letter_code
_entity_poly.pdbx_strand_id
1 'polypeptide(L)'
;MEFSLAYSPCPNDTFLFYHLVHGKVAERFYVREELHDVEKLNRAAFDGKYQITKLSFAAYFSVMDRYSILDSGSALGRNCGPLLVYKKGNNPGNPNPKGKKFLSRENGPRRIFS
;
A
#
# COMPACT_ATOMS: atom_id res chain seq x y z
N MET A 1 -11.84 -12.94 19.73
CA MET A 1 -11.23 -13.45 18.48
C MET A 1 -10.15 -12.47 18.06
N GLU A 2 -8.96 -12.94 17.68
CA GLU A 2 -7.84 -12.09 17.25
C GLU A 2 -7.69 -12.15 15.72
N PHE A 3 -7.41 -11.01 15.09
CA PHE A 3 -7.14 -10.89 13.65
C PHE A 3 -5.75 -10.29 13.41
N SER A 4 -5.02 -10.85 12.45
CA SER A 4 -3.79 -10.23 11.93
C SER A 4 -4.13 -9.14 10.90
N LEU A 5 -3.64 -7.92 11.13
CA LEU A 5 -3.77 -6.77 10.23
C LEU A 5 -2.39 -6.23 9.85
N ALA A 6 -2.08 -6.23 8.56
CA ALA A 6 -0.80 -5.71 8.06
C ALA A 6 -0.99 -4.57 7.06
N TYR A 7 -0.40 -3.40 7.36
CA TYR A 7 -0.54 -2.20 6.53
C TYR A 7 0.73 -1.33 6.55
N SER A 8 0.76 -0.23 5.79
CA SER A 8 1.98 0.58 5.66
C SER A 8 2.16 1.58 6.81
N PRO A 9 3.38 1.95 7.19
CA PRO A 9 3.60 3.01 8.19
C PRO A 9 3.34 4.42 7.63
N CYS A 10 2.70 4.55 6.45
CA CYS A 10 2.37 5.85 5.88
C CYS A 10 1.25 6.54 6.68
N PRO A 11 1.29 7.88 6.81
CA PRO A 11 0.32 8.61 7.63
C PRO A 11 -1.15 8.36 7.29
N ASN A 12 -1.49 8.07 6.03
CA ASN A 12 -2.85 7.73 5.62
C ASN A 12 -3.34 6.44 6.28
N ASP A 13 -2.52 5.39 6.31
CA ASP A 13 -2.95 4.10 6.83
C ASP A 13 -2.93 4.08 8.36
N THR A 14 -1.92 4.72 8.99
CA THR A 14 -1.89 4.82 10.46
C THR A 14 -3.05 5.66 10.98
N PHE A 15 -3.44 6.71 10.27
CA PHE A 15 -4.66 7.47 10.57
C PHE A 15 -5.91 6.61 10.42
N LEU A 16 -6.03 5.87 9.32
CA LEU A 16 -7.17 5.02 9.02
C LEU A 16 -7.39 3.94 10.08
N PHE A 17 -6.34 3.26 10.52
CA PHE A 17 -6.45 2.11 11.43
C PHE A 17 -6.27 2.45 12.91
N TYR A 18 -5.91 3.69 13.26
CA TYR A 18 -5.61 4.11 14.63
C TYR A 18 -6.62 3.60 15.68
N HIS A 19 -7.91 3.87 15.48
CA HIS A 19 -8.94 3.49 16.44
C HIS A 19 -9.10 1.97 16.54
N LEU A 20 -8.89 1.25 15.43
CA LEU A 20 -9.00 -0.20 15.38
C LEU A 20 -7.87 -0.87 16.19
N VAL A 21 -6.62 -0.45 15.96
CA VAL A 21 -5.45 -1.05 16.62
C VAL A 21 -5.33 -0.66 18.09
N HIS A 22 -5.90 0.49 18.50
CA HIS A 22 -5.95 0.91 19.91
C HIS A 22 -7.23 0.45 20.64
N GLY A 23 -8.02 -0.46 20.05
CA GLY A 23 -9.19 -1.04 20.71
C GLY A 23 -10.32 -0.06 21.00
N LYS A 24 -10.44 1.03 20.24
CA LYS A 24 -11.42 2.11 20.46
C LYS A 24 -12.75 1.92 19.73
N VAL A 25 -12.92 0.84 18.95
CA VAL A 25 -14.08 0.67 18.04
C VAL A 25 -14.98 -0.50 18.44
N ALA A 26 -14.43 -1.67 18.77
CA ALA A 26 -15.25 -2.86 19.01
C ALA A 26 -14.66 -3.75 20.10
N GLU A 27 -15.47 -4.07 21.12
CA GLU A 27 -15.12 -4.98 22.22
C GLU A 27 -15.06 -6.46 21.80
N ARG A 28 -15.45 -6.78 20.55
CA ARG A 28 -15.67 -8.16 20.10
C ARG A 28 -14.45 -8.83 19.48
N PHE A 29 -13.43 -8.07 19.08
CA PHE A 29 -12.22 -8.63 18.49
C PHE A 29 -10.99 -7.76 18.76
N TYR A 30 -9.82 -8.39 18.72
CA TYR A 30 -8.52 -7.73 18.85
C TYR A 30 -7.78 -7.80 17.52
N VAL A 31 -6.93 -6.81 17.28
CA VAL A 31 -6.12 -6.73 16.08
C VAL A 31 -4.65 -6.76 16.45
N ARG A 32 -3.92 -7.73 15.90
CA ARG A 32 -2.46 -7.78 15.95
C ARG A 32 -1.90 -7.06 14.73
N GLU A 33 -1.31 -5.90 14.98
CA GLU A 33 -0.75 -5.03 13.93
C GLU A 33 0.64 -5.47 13.48
N GLU A 34 0.87 -5.43 12.17
CA GLU A 34 2.21 -5.48 11.58
C GLU A 34 2.40 -4.37 10.52
N LEU A 35 3.44 -3.55 10.68
CA LEU A 35 3.74 -2.46 9.74
C LEU A 35 4.85 -2.86 8.77
N HIS A 36 4.56 -2.83 7.47
CA HIS A 36 5.51 -3.15 6.41
C HIS A 36 5.34 -2.23 5.21
N ASP A 37 6.37 -2.07 4.37
CA ASP A 37 6.16 -1.37 3.09
C ASP A 37 5.17 -2.13 2.19
N VAL A 38 4.41 -1.38 1.36
CA VAL A 38 3.34 -1.91 0.50
C VAL A 38 3.83 -3.06 -0.38
N GLU A 39 5.08 -3.04 -0.79
CA GLU A 39 5.62 -4.06 -1.68
C GLU A 39 5.93 -5.37 -0.94
N LYS A 40 6.40 -5.29 0.31
CA LYS A 40 6.46 -6.45 1.20
C LYS A 40 5.06 -7.02 1.48
N LEU A 41 4.04 -6.18 1.64
CA LEU A 41 2.65 -6.62 1.80
C LEU A 41 2.11 -7.31 0.55
N ASN A 42 2.33 -6.73 -0.63
CA ASN A 42 1.98 -7.31 -1.93
C ASN A 42 2.56 -8.73 -2.07
N ARG A 43 3.86 -8.93 -1.76
CA ARG A 43 4.48 -10.25 -1.80
C ARG A 43 3.89 -11.21 -0.79
N ALA A 44 3.68 -10.77 0.45
CA ALA A 44 3.14 -11.60 1.51
C ALA A 44 1.70 -12.09 1.24
N ALA A 45 0.94 -11.37 0.41
CA ALA A 45 -0.42 -11.78 0.02
C ALA A 45 -0.45 -13.01 -0.89
N PHE A 46 0.59 -13.27 -1.69
CA PHE A 46 0.66 -14.52 -2.46
C PHE A 46 0.67 -15.76 -1.57
N ASP A 47 1.30 -15.63 -0.39
CA ASP A 47 1.36 -16.69 0.63
C ASP A 47 0.14 -16.68 1.58
N GLY A 48 -0.81 -15.75 1.42
CA GLY A 48 -1.96 -15.62 2.32
C GLY A 48 -1.57 -15.28 3.76
N LYS A 49 -0.42 -14.64 3.98
CA LYS A 49 0.22 -14.53 5.30
C LYS A 49 -0.65 -13.84 6.37
N TYR A 50 -1.46 -12.87 5.96
CA TYR A 50 -2.24 -12.02 6.86
C TYR A 50 -3.73 -12.18 6.57
N GLN A 51 -4.56 -12.19 7.61
CA GLN A 51 -6.01 -12.26 7.45
C GLN A 51 -6.56 -10.97 6.83
N ILE A 52 -5.99 -9.82 7.20
CA ILE A 52 -6.34 -8.51 6.67
C ILE A 52 -5.04 -7.81 6.27
N THR A 53 -4.96 -7.31 5.03
CA THR A 53 -3.75 -6.62 4.58
C THR A 53 -4.03 -5.50 3.58
N LYS A 54 -3.27 -4.40 3.69
CA LYS A 54 -3.25 -3.34 2.69
C LYS A 54 -2.53 -3.84 1.45
N LEU A 55 -3.18 -3.74 0.30
CA LEU A 55 -2.59 -4.06 -1.00
C LEU A 55 -2.71 -2.90 -1.97
N SER A 56 -1.81 -2.90 -2.95
CA SER A 56 -2.05 -2.16 -4.19
C SER A 56 -3.15 -2.87 -5.00
N PHE A 57 -3.97 -2.10 -5.72
CA PHE A 57 -4.99 -2.68 -6.61
C PHE A 57 -4.37 -3.59 -7.68
N ALA A 58 -3.18 -3.24 -8.18
CA ALA A 58 -2.46 -4.06 -9.14
C ALA A 58 -2.13 -5.46 -8.57
N ALA A 59 -1.66 -5.53 -7.32
CA ALA A 59 -1.37 -6.80 -6.67
C ALA A 59 -2.63 -7.59 -6.31
N TYR A 60 -3.72 -6.90 -5.93
CA TYR A 60 -5.00 -7.54 -5.62
C TYR A 60 -5.50 -8.42 -6.77
N PHE A 61 -5.40 -7.95 -8.01
CA PHE A 61 -5.84 -8.72 -9.18
C PHE A 61 -5.12 -10.07 -9.33
N SER A 62 -3.94 -10.23 -8.74
CA SER A 62 -3.17 -11.48 -8.76
C SER A 62 -3.52 -12.45 -7.63
N VAL A 63 -4.32 -12.03 -6.64
CA VAL A 63 -4.66 -12.81 -5.43
C VAL A 63 -6.17 -12.80 -5.11
N MET A 64 -7.01 -12.51 -6.11
CA MET A 64 -8.48 -12.42 -5.95
C MET A 64 -9.13 -13.75 -5.54
N ASP A 65 -8.45 -14.88 -5.78
CA ASP A 65 -8.87 -16.22 -5.33
C ASP A 65 -8.75 -16.40 -3.81
N ARG A 66 -7.97 -15.54 -3.12
CA ARG A 66 -7.65 -15.66 -1.69
C ARG A 66 -8.20 -14.52 -0.86
N TYR A 67 -8.31 -13.34 -1.46
CA TYR A 67 -8.71 -12.11 -0.76
C TYR A 67 -9.95 -11.50 -1.39
N SER A 68 -10.80 -10.93 -0.53
CA SER A 68 -11.89 -10.04 -0.94
C SER A 68 -11.56 -8.61 -0.53
N ILE A 69 -11.99 -7.63 -1.33
CA ILE A 69 -11.86 -6.21 -0.98
C ILE A 69 -12.88 -5.87 0.12
N LEU A 70 -12.45 -5.08 1.11
CA LEU A 70 -13.34 -4.48 2.09
C LEU A 70 -14.03 -3.24 1.50
N ASP A 71 -15.28 -3.00 1.89
CA ASP A 71 -16.06 -1.82 1.47
C ASP A 71 -15.48 -0.48 1.96
N SER A 72 -14.46 -0.52 2.84
CA SER A 72 -13.78 0.65 3.38
C SER A 72 -12.27 0.45 3.45
N GLY A 73 -11.54 1.55 3.59
CA GLY A 73 -10.09 1.55 3.80
C GLY A 73 -9.22 1.57 2.53
N SER A 74 -9.82 1.71 1.36
CA SER A 74 -9.09 1.95 0.10
C SER A 74 -8.68 3.42 -0.03
N ALA A 75 -7.46 3.71 -0.52
CA ALA A 75 -7.11 5.06 -0.98
C ALA A 75 -7.38 5.19 -2.48
N LEU A 76 -8.49 5.85 -2.81
CA LEU A 76 -8.94 6.10 -4.17
C LEU A 76 -9.24 7.59 -4.32
N GLY A 77 -8.87 8.18 -5.45
CA GLY A 77 -9.09 9.59 -5.69
C GLY A 77 -8.59 10.08 -7.05
N ARG A 78 -9.06 11.26 -7.46
CA ARG A 78 -8.55 11.97 -8.63
C ARG A 78 -7.34 12.81 -8.21
N ASN A 79 -6.32 12.87 -9.07
CA ASN A 79 -5.06 13.57 -8.79
C ASN A 79 -4.25 13.00 -7.61
N CYS A 80 -4.48 11.74 -7.24
CA CYS A 80 -3.73 11.02 -6.19
C CYS A 80 -2.72 10.02 -6.78
N GLY A 81 -2.56 10.01 -8.11
CA GLY A 81 -1.68 9.07 -8.81
C GLY A 81 -0.19 9.38 -8.63
N PRO A 82 0.70 8.40 -8.87
CA PRO A 82 2.14 8.61 -8.81
C PRO A 82 2.58 9.62 -9.89
N LEU A 83 3.52 10.48 -9.52
CA LEU A 83 4.12 11.46 -10.41
C LEU A 83 5.54 11.04 -10.79
N LEU A 84 5.89 11.23 -12.07
CA LEU A 84 7.27 11.16 -12.53
C LEU A 84 7.96 12.50 -12.28
N VAL A 85 9.02 12.50 -11.47
CA VAL A 85 9.78 13.70 -11.10
C VAL A 85 11.21 13.63 -11.61
N TYR A 86 11.80 14.80 -11.89
CA TYR A 86 13.18 14.92 -12.39
C TYR A 86 13.93 16.02 -11.63
N LYS A 87 15.27 15.92 -11.60
CA LYS A 87 16.12 16.94 -10.95
C LYS A 87 15.98 18.27 -11.69
N LYS A 88 15.83 19.36 -10.93
CA LYS A 88 15.76 20.72 -11.48
C LYS A 88 16.96 20.99 -12.40
N GLY A 89 16.70 21.52 -13.59
CA GLY A 89 17.71 21.75 -14.64
C GLY A 89 17.83 20.63 -15.67
N ASN A 90 17.31 19.42 -15.39
CA ASN A 90 17.16 18.39 -16.41
C ASN A 90 15.86 18.68 -17.17
N ASN A 91 15.95 18.96 -18.47
CA ASN A 91 14.76 18.99 -19.33
C ASN A 91 14.50 17.55 -19.79
N PRO A 92 13.39 16.88 -19.39
CA PRO A 92 13.15 15.50 -19.80
C PRO A 92 12.98 15.35 -21.32
N GLY A 93 12.85 16.46 -22.07
CA GLY A 93 12.58 16.45 -23.51
C GLY A 93 11.25 15.76 -23.79
N ASN A 94 11.10 15.21 -25.00
CA ASN A 94 9.98 14.32 -25.31
C ASN A 94 9.90 13.20 -24.23
N PRO A 95 8.75 13.01 -23.57
CA PRO A 95 8.57 12.03 -22.51
C PRO A 95 8.65 10.58 -22.99
N ASN A 96 9.02 10.33 -24.26
CA ASN A 96 9.25 8.98 -24.77
C ASN A 96 10.16 8.18 -23.80
N PRO A 97 9.61 7.15 -23.13
CA PRO A 97 10.32 6.44 -22.09
C PRO A 97 11.30 5.41 -22.65
N LYS A 98 11.26 5.14 -23.97
CA LYS A 98 12.13 4.16 -24.61
C LYS A 98 13.61 4.51 -24.41
N GLY A 99 14.35 3.59 -23.79
CA GLY A 99 15.79 3.71 -23.55
C GLY A 99 16.19 4.56 -22.35
N LYS A 100 15.25 5.21 -21.65
CA LYS A 100 15.54 5.99 -20.44
C LYS A 100 15.49 5.11 -19.20
N LYS A 101 16.46 5.30 -18.29
CA LYS A 101 16.44 4.67 -16.97
C LYS A 101 15.58 5.51 -16.04
N PHE A 102 14.53 4.90 -15.51
CA PHE A 102 13.70 5.49 -14.46
C PHE A 102 14.07 4.87 -13.12
N LEU A 103 14.21 5.71 -12.11
CA LEU A 103 14.20 5.23 -10.75
C LEU A 103 12.74 4.97 -10.39
N SER A 104 12.32 3.71 -10.61
CA SER A 104 11.19 3.17 -9.87
C SER A 104 11.60 3.07 -8.40
N ARG A 105 10.63 3.10 -7.50
CA ARG A 105 10.88 2.95 -6.06
C ARG A 105 11.47 1.61 -5.65
N GLU A 106 11.75 0.75 -6.61
CA GLU A 106 12.57 -0.45 -6.51
C GLU A 106 13.99 -0.19 -5.94
N ASN A 107 14.56 1.03 -6.03
CA ASN A 107 15.96 1.31 -5.65
C ASN A 107 16.25 2.60 -4.82
N GLY A 108 15.29 3.19 -4.09
CA GLY A 108 15.52 4.41 -3.28
C GLY A 108 14.57 4.56 -2.07
N PRO A 109 14.80 5.50 -1.12
CA PRO A 109 14.05 5.58 0.13
C PRO A 109 12.53 5.71 -0.12
N ARG A 110 11.84 4.69 0.40
CA ARG A 110 10.49 4.21 0.09
C ARG A 110 9.40 5.21 0.49
N ARG A 111 8.43 5.51 -0.40
CA ARG A 111 7.12 6.12 -0.02
C ARG A 111 5.97 5.83 -1.02
N ILE A 112 5.73 4.61 -1.50
CA ILE A 112 4.54 4.35 -2.38
C ILE A 112 3.27 4.52 -1.55
N PHE A 113 2.42 5.46 -1.98
CA PHE A 113 1.05 5.62 -1.50
C PHE A 113 0.14 4.76 -2.38
N SER A 114 -0.66 3.91 -1.73
CA SER A 114 -1.93 3.40 -2.19
C SER A 114 -2.86 3.32 -1.01
#